data_AF-A0AAP0MA82-F1
#
_entry.id   AF-A0AAP0MA82-F1
#
_cell.length_a   1.000
_cell.length_b   1.000
_cell.length_c   1.000
_cell.angle_alpha   90.00
_cell.angle_beta   90.00
_cell.angle_gamma   90.00
#
_symmetry.space_group_name_H-M   'P 1'
#
loop_
_entity.id
_entity.type
_entity.pdbx_description
1 polymer ?
#
loop_
_entity_poly.entity_id
_entity_poly.type
_entity_poly.pdbx_seq_one_letter_code
_entity_poly.pdbx_strand_id
1 'polypeptide(L)'
;MEQPSSPGRSPFDYTKCIEEALKFILESHINQTLELDLGLSKDLCSFLLTHNVPLTAGSSDTESQYPFYKRLASVFHESVTSTASCGAFSNIATLNEDDDLKKREDWGKLVLKEGSEMIELLKTVNFELHVQEPYFTQLKDGLKTVEGRCAVGDYNRIGSGSLILCNKCLVLKVQDVHGYLSFSEMLQAESLVKVLPGIKTIDDGVQVYRRFYTEEKEKTNGVVAICVTKPAAQPFLCLARILSVSLGLSYGGLQSLLGLTDQTTTITE
;
A
#
# COMPACT_ATOMS: atom_id res chain seq x y z
N MET A 1 24.02 -6.59 5.64
CA MET A 1 22.75 -7.26 5.99
C MET A 1 21.87 -6.21 6.61
N GLU A 2 20.72 -5.92 6.01
CA GLU A 2 19.81 -4.88 6.50
C GLU A 2 18.74 -5.55 7.37
N GLN A 3 18.86 -5.36 8.68
CA GLN A 3 17.94 -5.95 9.64
C GLN A 3 16.57 -5.28 9.51
N PRO A 4 15.46 -6.03 9.60
CA PRO A 4 14.14 -5.44 9.71
C PRO A 4 14.06 -4.51 10.92
N SER A 5 13.58 -3.29 10.70
CA SER A 5 13.33 -2.32 11.76
C SER A 5 12.31 -2.84 12.78
N SER A 6 12.36 -2.26 13.98
CA SER A 6 11.27 -2.39 14.95
C SER A 6 9.97 -1.87 14.32
N PRO A 7 8.80 -2.44 14.66
CA PRO A 7 7.52 -1.96 14.16
C PRO A 7 7.36 -0.45 14.38
N GLY A 8 6.89 0.27 13.36
CA GLY A 8 6.43 1.64 13.52
C GLY A 8 5.12 1.69 14.31
N ARG A 9 4.76 2.87 14.82
CA ARG A 9 3.47 3.10 15.50
C ARG A 9 2.76 4.31 14.93
N SER A 10 1.44 4.31 15.09
CA SER A 10 0.58 5.45 14.80
C SER A 10 1.03 6.73 15.57
N PRO A 11 0.82 7.93 15.02
CA PRO A 11 0.14 8.22 13.75
C PRO A 11 1.05 7.97 12.53
N PHE A 12 0.47 7.44 11.46
CA PHE A 12 1.19 7.17 10.21
C PHE A 12 1.10 8.37 9.26
N ASP A 13 2.08 8.45 8.35
CA ASP A 13 2.06 9.40 7.24
C ASP A 13 1.06 8.90 6.19
N TYR A 14 -0.18 9.43 6.23
CA TYR A 14 -1.25 9.00 5.34
C TYR A 14 -0.93 9.26 3.87
N THR A 15 -0.21 10.34 3.55
CA THR A 15 0.26 10.61 2.19
C THR A 15 1.14 9.48 1.68
N LYS A 16 2.12 9.04 2.49
CA LYS A 16 2.95 7.89 2.14
C LYS A 16 2.15 6.59 2.01
N CYS A 17 1.10 6.41 2.81
CA CYS A 17 0.22 5.24 2.68
C CYS A 17 -0.54 5.25 1.35
N ILE A 18 -1.03 6.42 0.92
CA ILE A 18 -1.68 6.59 -0.38
C ILE A 18 -0.66 6.36 -1.52
N GLU A 19 0.57 6.89 -1.41
CA GLU A 19 1.63 6.65 -2.40
C GLU A 19 1.92 5.15 -2.60
N GLU A 20 2.19 4.42 -1.51
CA GLU A 20 2.50 2.99 -1.59
C GLU A 20 1.28 2.17 -2.01
N ALA A 21 0.06 2.55 -1.61
CA ALA A 21 -1.16 1.91 -2.09
C ALA A 21 -1.36 2.12 -3.61
N LEU A 22 -1.17 3.33 -4.13
CA LEU A 22 -1.24 3.60 -5.58
C LEU A 22 -0.21 2.77 -6.33
N LYS A 23 1.04 2.80 -5.87
CA LYS A 23 2.12 2.03 -6.48
C LYS A 23 1.76 0.54 -6.54
N PHE A 24 1.32 -0.01 -5.41
CA PHE A 24 0.89 -1.39 -5.30
C PHE A 24 -0.26 -1.75 -6.25
N ILE A 25 -1.27 -0.87 -6.37
CA ILE A 25 -2.41 -1.06 -7.27
C ILE A 25 -1.96 -1.10 -8.74
N LEU A 26 -1.15 -0.13 -9.16
CA LEU A 26 -0.65 -0.04 -10.53
C LEU A 26 0.22 -1.26 -10.90
N GLU A 27 1.15 -1.65 -10.03
CA GLU A 27 1.99 -2.83 -10.21
C GLU A 27 1.16 -4.12 -10.25
N SER A 28 0.17 -4.26 -9.36
CA SER A 28 -0.72 -5.43 -9.32
C SER A 28 -1.60 -5.53 -10.56
N HIS A 29 -2.05 -4.41 -11.12
CA HIS A 29 -2.83 -4.37 -12.36
C HIS A 29 -2.00 -4.80 -13.57
N ILE A 30 -0.78 -4.28 -13.71
CA ILE A 30 0.16 -4.69 -14.78
C ILE A 30 0.40 -6.20 -14.74
N ASN A 31 0.60 -6.73 -13.54
CA ASN A 31 0.87 -8.14 -13.27
C ASN A 31 -0.39 -9.03 -13.26
N GLN A 32 -1.60 -8.47 -13.44
CA GLN A 32 -2.88 -9.19 -13.40
C GLN A 32 -3.13 -9.95 -12.08
N THR A 33 -2.66 -9.40 -10.95
CA THR A 33 -2.85 -9.97 -9.61
C THR A 33 -3.78 -9.14 -8.72
N LEU A 34 -4.37 -8.07 -9.28
CA LEU A 34 -5.36 -7.23 -8.62
C LEU A 34 -6.76 -7.87 -8.72
N GLU A 35 -7.49 -7.91 -7.62
CA GLU A 35 -8.85 -8.49 -7.54
C GLU A 35 -9.90 -7.62 -8.25
N LEU A 36 -9.56 -6.37 -8.57
CA LEU A 36 -10.44 -5.37 -9.18
C LEU A 36 -9.91 -4.98 -10.56
N ASP A 37 -10.82 -4.88 -11.54
CA ASP A 37 -10.49 -4.27 -12.83
C ASP A 37 -10.49 -2.73 -12.70
N LEU A 38 -9.34 -2.12 -12.99
CA LEU A 38 -9.19 -0.66 -12.98
C LEU A 38 -9.72 0.00 -14.24
N GLY A 39 -10.00 -0.76 -15.31
CA GLY A 39 -10.32 -0.19 -16.63
C GLY A 39 -9.14 0.56 -17.27
N LEU A 40 -7.92 0.31 -16.79
CA LEU A 40 -6.69 0.96 -17.26
C LEU A 40 -5.91 0.07 -18.23
N SER A 41 -5.28 0.67 -19.24
CA SER A 41 -4.27 -0.02 -20.02
C SER A 41 -3.00 -0.26 -19.19
N LYS A 42 -2.28 -1.35 -19.48
CA LYS A 42 -1.00 -1.64 -18.80
C LYS A 42 0.06 -0.59 -19.09
N ASP A 43 0.00 0.01 -20.28
CA ASP A 43 0.93 1.06 -20.71
C ASP A 43 0.71 2.34 -19.91
N LEU A 44 -0.54 2.72 -19.66
CA LEU A 44 -0.87 3.86 -18.81
C LEU A 44 -0.43 3.65 -17.36
N CYS A 45 -0.64 2.45 -16.80
CA CYS A 45 -0.12 2.12 -15.46
C CYS A 45 1.41 2.21 -15.41
N SER A 46 2.09 1.70 -16.43
CA SER A 46 3.56 1.74 -16.54
C SER A 46 4.04 3.19 -16.66
N PHE A 47 3.34 4.02 -17.44
CA PHE A 47 3.61 5.44 -17.57
C PHE A 47 3.52 6.16 -16.21
N LEU A 48 2.44 5.95 -15.46
CA LEU A 48 2.23 6.56 -14.14
C LEU A 48 3.30 6.19 -13.11
N LEU A 49 3.86 4.98 -13.22
CA LEU A 49 4.92 4.48 -12.34
C LEU A 49 6.31 5.04 -12.68
N THR A 50 6.60 5.24 -13.97
CA THR A 50 7.97 5.45 -14.46
C THR A 50 8.28 6.90 -14.86
N HIS A 51 7.27 7.67 -15.27
CA HIS A 51 7.49 9.02 -15.78
C HIS A 51 7.40 10.03 -14.64
N ASN A 52 8.28 11.03 -14.66
CA ASN A 52 8.32 12.08 -13.67
C ASN A 52 7.67 13.38 -14.17
N VAL A 53 7.13 14.16 -13.24
CA VAL A 53 6.59 15.49 -13.51
C VAL A 53 7.59 16.56 -13.08
N PRO A 54 7.78 17.64 -13.86
CA PRO A 54 8.45 18.84 -13.37
C PRO A 54 7.64 19.46 -12.21
N LEU A 55 8.29 19.80 -11.10
CA LEU A 55 7.69 20.67 -10.08
C LEU A 55 7.35 22.02 -10.73
N THR A 56 6.13 22.50 -10.51
CA THR A 56 5.63 23.77 -11.06
C THR A 56 6.59 24.94 -10.81
N ALA A 57 6.74 25.79 -11.83
CA ALA A 57 7.66 26.91 -11.92
C ALA A 57 7.61 27.87 -10.71
N GLY A 58 8.73 28.02 -10.01
CA GLY A 58 8.88 29.01 -8.93
C GLY A 58 10.10 28.84 -8.03
N SER A 59 10.78 27.69 -8.04
CA SER A 59 11.97 27.44 -7.23
C SER A 59 13.20 27.28 -8.13
N SER A 60 14.19 28.14 -7.96
CA SER A 60 15.44 28.21 -8.73
C SER A 60 16.45 27.11 -8.42
N ASP A 61 16.01 25.96 -7.90
CA ASP A 61 16.90 24.86 -7.51
C ASP A 61 16.64 23.65 -8.41
N THR A 62 17.75 23.08 -8.89
CA THR A 62 17.86 21.90 -9.76
C THR A 62 16.83 20.80 -9.46
N GLU A 63 15.89 20.66 -10.40
CA GLU A 63 15.08 19.48 -10.77
C GLU A 63 14.88 18.37 -9.72
N SER A 64 13.96 18.56 -8.78
CA SER A 64 13.37 17.44 -8.03
C SER A 64 12.17 16.87 -8.80
N GLN A 65 12.46 16.06 -9.81
CA GLN A 65 11.46 15.29 -10.55
C GLN A 65 10.91 14.15 -9.67
N TYR A 66 9.59 13.96 -9.63
CA TYR A 66 8.98 12.81 -8.93
C TYR A 66 7.94 12.10 -9.79
N PRO A 67 7.74 10.77 -9.59
CA PRO A 67 6.83 9.98 -10.42
C PRO A 67 5.38 10.49 -10.41
N PHE A 68 4.68 10.36 -11.53
CA PHE A 68 3.27 10.77 -11.67
C PHE A 68 2.37 10.20 -10.58
N TYR A 69 2.55 8.93 -10.19
CA TYR A 69 1.71 8.33 -9.15
C TYR A 69 1.83 9.05 -7.80
N LYS A 70 2.97 9.68 -7.48
CA LYS A 70 3.10 10.47 -6.25
C LYS A 70 2.33 11.78 -6.33
N ARG A 71 2.30 12.42 -7.50
CA ARG A 71 1.43 13.58 -7.72
C ARG A 71 -0.05 13.20 -7.54
N LEU A 72 -0.42 12.07 -8.12
CA LEU A 72 -1.75 11.52 -7.99
C LEU A 72 -2.09 11.23 -6.51
N ALA A 73 -1.13 10.70 -5.75
CA ALA A 73 -1.28 10.49 -4.30
C ALA A 73 -1.56 11.80 -3.55
N SER A 74 -0.82 12.87 -3.84
CA SER A 74 -1.04 14.18 -3.23
C SER A 74 -2.43 14.73 -3.54
N VAL A 75 -2.87 14.65 -4.81
CA VAL A 75 -4.20 15.09 -5.22
C VAL A 75 -5.29 14.29 -4.49
N PHE A 76 -5.12 12.97 -4.35
CA PHE A 76 -6.05 12.16 -3.56
C PHE A 76 -6.03 12.55 -2.09
N HIS A 77 -4.86 12.71 -1.48
CA HIS A 77 -4.74 13.11 -0.08
C HIS A 77 -5.44 14.45 0.19
N GLU A 78 -5.23 15.46 -0.66
CA GLU A 78 -5.92 16.75 -0.58
C GLU A 78 -7.44 16.60 -0.73
N SER A 79 -7.87 15.75 -1.67
CA SER A 79 -9.30 15.50 -1.92
C SER A 79 -10.00 14.81 -0.76
N VAL A 80 -9.31 13.92 -0.05
CA VAL A 80 -9.85 13.18 1.10
C VAL A 80 -9.82 14.02 2.38
N THR A 81 -8.80 14.87 2.55
CA THR A 81 -8.63 15.68 3.77
C THR A 81 -9.36 17.02 3.73
N SER A 82 -9.62 17.58 2.54
CA SER A 82 -10.40 18.79 2.40
C SER A 82 -11.88 18.49 2.60
N THR A 83 -12.35 18.61 3.85
CA THR A 83 -13.78 18.58 4.19
C THR A 83 -14.55 19.80 3.66
N ALA A 84 -13.90 20.70 2.92
CA ALA A 84 -14.48 21.94 2.43
C ALA A 84 -14.07 22.25 0.98
N SER A 85 -15.09 22.28 0.13
CA SER A 85 -15.11 22.81 -1.23
C SER A 85 -14.51 21.94 -2.33
N CYS A 86 -15.34 21.74 -3.35
CA CYS A 86 -15.00 21.35 -4.72
C CYS A 86 -13.97 22.29 -5.42
N GLY A 87 -13.13 23.01 -4.68
CA GLY A 87 -12.22 24.03 -5.20
C GLY A 87 -10.97 23.48 -5.89
N ALA A 88 -10.48 22.29 -5.52
CA ALA A 88 -9.34 21.68 -6.22
C ALA A 88 -9.69 21.26 -7.67
N PHE A 89 -10.98 21.04 -7.95
CA PHE A 89 -11.50 20.61 -9.24
C PHE A 89 -12.07 21.74 -10.10
N SER A 90 -12.12 22.98 -9.60
CA SER A 90 -12.60 24.13 -10.39
C SER A 90 -11.68 24.47 -11.56
N ASN A 91 -10.42 24.02 -11.51
CA ASN A 91 -9.44 24.21 -12.59
C ASN A 91 -9.53 23.14 -13.71
N ILE A 92 -10.38 22.12 -13.56
CA ILE A 92 -10.74 21.17 -14.63
C ILE A 92 -11.90 21.77 -15.44
N ALA A 93 -11.65 22.94 -16.03
CA ALA A 93 -12.63 23.71 -16.77
C ALA A 93 -12.26 23.71 -18.26
N THR A 94 -12.88 22.79 -19.00
CA THR A 94 -13.33 22.81 -20.41
C THR A 94 -13.51 21.33 -20.81
N LEU A 95 -14.69 20.76 -21.07
CA LEU A 95 -15.70 21.12 -22.07
C LEU A 95 -17.09 20.50 -21.71
N ASN A 96 -18.18 21.23 -21.99
CA ASN A 96 -19.61 20.90 -22.19
C ASN A 96 -20.45 19.90 -21.34
N GLU A 97 -21.61 20.44 -20.92
CA GLU A 97 -22.99 19.90 -20.76
C GLU A 97 -23.29 18.84 -19.67
N ASP A 98 -23.96 19.30 -18.59
CA ASP A 98 -24.77 18.65 -17.53
C ASP A 98 -24.55 17.16 -17.13
N ASP A 99 -24.38 16.24 -18.07
CA ASP A 99 -24.02 14.84 -17.81
C ASP A 99 -22.64 14.74 -17.13
N ASP A 100 -21.71 15.60 -17.50
CA ASP A 100 -20.38 15.70 -16.90
C ASP A 100 -20.39 16.31 -15.49
N LEU A 101 -21.37 17.17 -15.18
CA LEU A 101 -21.53 17.73 -13.83
C LEU A 101 -22.05 16.66 -12.86
N LYS A 102 -23.03 15.87 -13.27
CA LYS A 102 -23.57 14.78 -12.44
C LYS A 102 -22.52 13.70 -12.19
N LYS A 103 -21.79 13.27 -13.23
CA LYS A 103 -20.66 12.34 -13.11
C LYS A 103 -19.59 12.86 -12.14
N ARG A 104 -19.28 14.16 -12.20
CA ARG A 104 -18.33 14.82 -11.29
C ARG A 104 -18.82 14.84 -9.84
N GLU A 105 -20.09 15.14 -9.61
CA GLU A 105 -20.68 15.13 -8.27
C GLU A 105 -20.69 13.71 -7.67
N ASP A 106 -21.10 12.72 -8.46
CA ASP A 106 -21.12 11.32 -8.06
C ASP A 106 -19.70 10.80 -7.78
N TRP A 107 -18.71 11.22 -8.58
CA TRP A 107 -17.31 10.93 -8.32
C TRP A 107 -16.80 11.60 -7.04
N GLY A 108 -17.12 12.87 -6.80
CA GLY A 108 -16.75 13.56 -5.57
C GLY A 108 -17.32 12.87 -4.32
N LYS A 109 -18.57 12.40 -4.38
CA LYS A 109 -19.18 11.59 -3.32
C LYS A 109 -18.44 10.27 -3.10
N LEU A 110 -18.01 9.61 -4.18
CA LEU A 110 -17.24 8.37 -4.09
C LEU A 110 -15.87 8.59 -3.45
N VAL A 111 -15.14 9.64 -3.86
CA VAL A 111 -13.84 10.01 -3.28
C VAL A 111 -13.96 10.29 -1.79
N LEU A 112 -14.97 11.07 -1.39
CA LEU A 112 -15.23 11.34 0.03
C LEU A 112 -15.55 10.06 0.79
N LYS A 113 -16.44 9.22 0.25
CA LYS A 113 -16.85 7.95 0.88
C LYS A 113 -15.66 7.00 1.04
N GLU A 114 -15.06 6.53 -0.06
CA GLU A 114 -13.99 5.53 -0.02
C GLU A 114 -12.71 6.09 0.61
N GLY A 115 -12.44 7.39 0.41
CA GLY A 115 -11.33 8.08 1.07
C GLY A 115 -11.51 8.17 2.58
N SER A 116 -12.70 8.50 3.06
CA SER A 116 -13.00 8.50 4.51
C SER A 116 -12.86 7.10 5.10
N GLU A 117 -13.39 6.07 4.44
CA GLU A 117 -13.27 4.67 4.86
C GLU A 117 -11.80 4.23 4.97
N MET A 118 -10.97 4.60 3.97
CA MET A 118 -9.54 4.35 3.99
C MET A 118 -8.85 5.02 5.18
N ILE A 119 -9.11 6.31 5.42
CA ILE A 119 -8.48 7.06 6.51
C ILE A 119 -8.96 6.56 7.87
N GLU A 120 -10.23 6.24 8.03
CA GLU A 120 -10.78 5.63 9.25
C GLU A 120 -10.12 4.29 9.54
N LEU A 121 -9.96 3.43 8.53
CA LEU A 121 -9.23 2.18 8.67
C LEU A 121 -7.78 2.41 9.11
N LEU A 122 -7.05 3.33 8.44
CA LEU A 122 -5.66 3.64 8.78
C LEU A 122 -5.51 4.22 10.20
N LYS A 123 -6.49 4.97 10.70
CA LYS A 123 -6.51 5.46 12.09
C LYS A 123 -6.63 4.33 13.12
N THR A 124 -7.20 3.18 12.75
CA THR A 124 -7.32 2.02 13.64
C THR A 124 -6.08 1.13 13.68
N VAL A 125 -5.13 1.34 12.77
CA VAL A 125 -3.88 0.56 12.72
C VAL A 125 -3.00 0.86 13.93
N ASN A 126 -2.44 -0.18 14.53
CA ASN A 126 -1.58 -0.07 15.71
C ASN A 126 -0.08 -0.06 15.34
N PHE A 127 0.31 -0.89 14.37
CA PHE A 127 1.71 -1.12 14.02
C PHE A 127 1.96 -1.05 12.52
N GLU A 128 3.16 -0.61 12.12
CA GLU A 128 3.64 -0.67 10.74
C GLU A 128 4.80 -1.64 10.64
N LEU A 129 4.74 -2.56 9.66
CA LEU A 129 5.80 -3.54 9.37
C LEU A 129 6.25 -3.45 7.92
N HIS A 130 7.54 -3.71 7.70
CA HIS A 130 8.05 -3.99 6.36
C HIS A 130 8.24 -5.49 6.14
N VAL A 131 7.69 -6.00 5.04
CA VAL A 131 7.78 -7.40 4.63
C VAL A 131 8.30 -7.46 3.19
N GLN A 132 9.32 -8.27 2.95
CA GLN A 132 9.90 -8.45 1.62
C GLN A 132 9.15 -9.48 0.79
N GLU A 133 9.27 -9.39 -0.53
CA GLU A 133 8.83 -10.47 -1.43
C GLU A 133 9.69 -11.74 -1.25
N PRO A 134 9.10 -12.94 -1.40
CA PRO A 134 7.72 -13.24 -1.82
C PRO A 134 6.69 -13.19 -0.66
N TYR A 135 7.13 -12.93 0.56
CA TYR A 135 6.29 -13.09 1.76
C TYR A 135 5.19 -12.04 1.85
N PHE A 136 5.41 -10.83 1.32
CA PHE A 136 4.37 -9.82 1.24
C PHE A 136 3.18 -10.29 0.39
N THR A 137 3.45 -10.76 -0.84
CA THR A 137 2.40 -11.33 -1.70
C THR A 137 1.72 -12.53 -1.05
N GLN A 138 2.48 -13.42 -0.41
CA GLN A 138 1.91 -14.58 0.30
C GLN A 138 1.01 -14.19 1.47
N LEU A 139 1.30 -13.10 2.19
CA LEU A 139 0.41 -12.55 3.23
C LEU A 139 -0.86 -11.96 2.61
N LYS A 140 -0.73 -11.21 1.50
CA LYS A 140 -1.86 -10.64 0.76
C LYS A 140 -2.84 -11.72 0.29
N ASP A 141 -2.30 -12.82 -0.23
CA ASP A 141 -3.08 -13.94 -0.78
C ASP A 141 -3.55 -14.92 0.30
N GLY A 142 -3.17 -14.72 1.57
CA GLY A 142 -3.54 -15.58 2.68
C GLY A 142 -2.84 -16.95 2.70
N LEU A 143 -1.80 -17.14 1.88
CA LEU A 143 -0.96 -18.34 1.87
C LEU A 143 -0.08 -18.38 3.12
N LYS A 144 0.54 -17.25 3.44
CA LYS A 144 1.28 -17.04 4.68
C LYS A 144 0.33 -16.47 5.72
N THR A 145 0.24 -17.12 6.87
CA THR A 145 -0.68 -16.75 7.96
C THR A 145 0.03 -16.53 9.29
N VAL A 146 1.34 -16.76 9.34
CA VAL A 146 2.17 -16.53 10.52
C VAL A 146 3.41 -15.75 10.12
N GLU A 147 3.64 -14.61 10.78
CA GLU A 147 4.81 -13.77 10.59
C GLU A 147 5.79 -13.93 11.76
N GLY A 148 6.91 -14.61 11.51
CA GLY A 148 7.97 -14.84 12.51
C GLY A 148 8.98 -13.69 12.55
N ARG A 149 9.31 -13.19 13.74
CA ARG A 149 10.28 -12.10 13.97
C ARG A 149 11.06 -12.34 15.26
N CYS A 150 12.30 -11.83 15.36
CA CYS A 150 12.95 -11.76 16.67
C CYS A 150 12.13 -10.86 17.61
N ALA A 151 11.99 -11.29 18.87
CA ALA A 151 11.17 -10.64 19.88
C ALA A 151 11.83 -9.36 20.45
N VAL A 152 11.99 -8.34 19.60
CA VAL A 152 12.71 -7.11 19.91
C VAL A 152 11.82 -5.88 19.80
N GLY A 153 12.07 -4.87 20.62
CA GLY A 153 11.37 -3.58 20.54
C GLY A 153 9.85 -3.74 20.55
N ASP A 154 9.19 -3.16 19.55
CA ASP A 154 7.74 -3.11 19.50
C ASP A 154 7.06 -4.40 19.06
N TYR A 155 7.82 -5.39 18.57
CA TYR A 155 7.28 -6.73 18.31
C TYR A 155 6.71 -7.35 19.61
N ASN A 156 7.30 -7.04 20.77
CA ASN A 156 6.83 -7.52 22.08
C ASN A 156 5.53 -6.87 22.57
N ARG A 157 5.05 -5.83 21.87
CA ARG A 157 3.82 -5.10 22.22
C ARG A 157 2.65 -5.49 21.33
N ILE A 158 2.89 -6.28 20.29
CA ILE A 158 1.86 -6.79 19.39
C ILE A 158 1.07 -7.84 20.16
N GLY A 159 -0.26 -7.70 20.17
CA GLY A 159 -1.16 -8.65 20.80
C GLY A 159 -2.37 -8.96 19.92
N SER A 160 -3.12 -10.01 20.29
CA SER A 160 -4.37 -10.37 19.62
C SER A 160 -5.31 -9.16 19.49
N GLY A 161 -5.96 -9.05 18.32
CA GLY A 161 -6.84 -7.93 17.99
C GLY A 161 -6.13 -6.71 17.40
N SER A 162 -4.79 -6.62 17.48
CA SER A 162 -4.04 -5.53 16.86
C SER A 162 -4.18 -5.53 15.33
N LEU A 163 -4.15 -4.34 14.73
CA LEU A 163 -4.07 -4.15 13.29
C LEU A 163 -2.65 -3.74 12.90
N ILE A 164 -2.13 -4.41 11.88
CA ILE A 164 -0.79 -4.21 11.33
C ILE A 164 -0.92 -3.70 9.90
N LEU A 165 -0.21 -2.62 9.57
CA LEU A 165 -0.06 -2.12 8.22
C LEU A 165 1.29 -2.58 7.65
N CYS A 166 1.24 -3.57 6.76
CA CYS A 166 2.39 -4.09 6.04
C CYS A 166 2.67 -3.25 4.79
N ASN A 167 3.92 -2.80 4.64
CA ASN A 167 4.40 -1.99 3.51
C ASN A 167 3.50 -0.78 3.19
N LYS A 168 2.88 -0.19 4.22
CA LYS A 168 1.98 0.97 4.12
C LYS A 168 0.73 0.79 3.25
N CYS A 169 0.44 -0.41 2.75
CA CYS A 169 -0.70 -0.65 1.86
C CYS A 169 -1.55 -1.87 2.21
N LEU A 170 -1.05 -2.86 2.96
CA LEU A 170 -1.81 -4.07 3.32
C LEU A 170 -2.13 -4.07 4.81
N VAL A 171 -3.41 -4.14 5.19
CA VAL A 171 -3.83 -4.26 6.59
C VAL A 171 -4.04 -5.73 6.94
N LEU A 172 -3.45 -6.17 8.05
CA LEU A 172 -3.61 -7.51 8.62
C LEU A 172 -4.12 -7.40 10.06
N LYS A 173 -4.97 -8.34 10.46
CA LYS A 173 -5.46 -8.46 11.85
C LYS A 173 -4.78 -9.61 12.55
N VAL A 174 -4.15 -9.29 13.69
CA VAL A 174 -3.51 -10.26 14.57
C VAL A 174 -4.59 -11.12 15.24
N GLN A 175 -4.53 -12.42 15.01
CA GLN A 175 -5.38 -13.41 15.67
C GLN A 175 -4.77 -13.84 16.99
N ASP A 176 -3.46 -14.10 17.01
CA ASP A 176 -2.72 -14.55 18.18
C ASP A 176 -1.23 -14.22 18.07
N VAL A 177 -0.52 -14.27 19.18
CA VAL A 177 0.94 -14.08 19.24
C VAL A 177 1.56 -15.10 20.18
N HIS A 178 2.52 -15.88 19.68
CA HIS A 178 3.22 -16.90 20.45
C HIS A 178 4.71 -16.62 20.53
N GLY A 179 5.33 -16.93 21.68
CA GLY A 179 6.77 -16.78 21.92
C GLY A 179 7.49 -18.12 21.90
N TYR A 180 8.70 -18.13 21.33
CA TYR A 180 9.57 -19.31 21.19
C TYR A 180 11.02 -18.96 21.51
N LEU A 181 11.82 -19.96 21.89
CA LEU A 181 13.25 -19.74 22.16
C LEU A 181 14.06 -19.63 20.87
N SER A 182 13.60 -20.27 19.78
CA SER A 182 14.30 -20.29 18.49
C SER A 182 13.35 -20.27 17.29
N PHE A 183 13.88 -19.90 16.12
CA PHE A 183 13.13 -20.00 14.86
C PHE A 183 12.84 -21.46 14.52
N SER A 184 13.73 -22.39 14.87
CA SER A 184 13.51 -23.83 14.64
C SER A 184 12.28 -24.32 15.40
N GLU A 185 12.17 -24.00 16.70
CA GLU A 185 11.00 -24.32 17.52
C GLU A 185 9.72 -23.69 16.98
N MET A 186 9.77 -22.40 16.62
CA MET A 186 8.64 -21.69 16.04
C MET A 186 8.16 -22.37 14.75
N LEU A 187 9.07 -22.71 13.83
CA LEU A 187 8.73 -23.34 12.55
C LEU A 187 8.15 -24.74 12.72
N GLN A 188 8.55 -25.47 13.77
CA GLN A 188 7.99 -26.77 14.13
C GLN A 188 6.57 -26.64 14.70
N ALA A 189 6.35 -25.66 15.59
CA ALA A 189 5.08 -25.47 16.28
C ALA A 189 4.00 -24.82 15.39
N GLU A 190 4.36 -23.79 14.62
CA GLU A 190 3.41 -22.98 13.83
C GLU A 190 3.09 -23.55 12.45
N SER A 191 3.74 -24.66 12.07
CA SER A 191 3.81 -25.22 10.72
C SER A 191 4.63 -24.36 9.74
N LEU A 192 5.72 -24.94 9.24
CA LEU A 192 6.60 -24.35 8.23
C LEU A 192 5.84 -23.75 7.03
N VAL A 193 4.79 -24.42 6.54
CA VAL A 193 4.03 -23.94 5.36
C VAL A 193 3.26 -22.65 5.65
N LYS A 194 2.79 -22.45 6.90
CA LYS A 194 2.08 -21.22 7.30
C LYS A 194 3.02 -20.04 7.50
N VAL A 195 4.26 -20.32 7.91
CA VAL A 195 5.29 -19.31 8.17
C VAL A 195 6.07 -18.96 6.91
N LEU A 196 6.53 -19.96 6.15
CA LEU A 196 7.36 -19.81 4.95
C LEU A 196 6.82 -20.70 3.81
N PRO A 197 5.70 -20.33 3.18
CA PRO A 197 5.15 -21.08 2.04
C PRO A 197 6.19 -21.32 0.93
N GLY A 198 6.30 -22.57 0.49
CA GLY A 198 7.25 -23.01 -0.55
C GLY A 198 8.57 -23.55 -0.02
N ILE A 199 8.91 -23.34 1.26
CA ILE A 199 10.08 -23.94 1.90
C ILE A 199 9.77 -25.37 2.35
N LYS A 200 10.71 -26.30 2.12
CA LYS A 200 10.50 -27.74 2.30
C LYS A 200 10.96 -28.28 3.65
N THR A 201 11.99 -27.67 4.25
CA THR A 201 12.60 -28.18 5.49
C THR A 201 12.73 -27.07 6.55
N ILE A 202 12.75 -27.46 7.82
CA ILE A 202 12.95 -26.53 8.93
C ILE A 202 14.32 -25.85 8.83
N ASP A 203 15.35 -26.60 8.47
CA ASP A 203 16.71 -26.06 8.33
C ASP A 203 16.78 -24.97 7.25
N ASP A 204 16.19 -25.21 6.07
CA ASP A 204 16.07 -24.18 5.03
C ASP A 204 15.29 -22.95 5.53
N GLY A 205 14.23 -23.18 6.32
CA GLY A 205 13.45 -22.11 6.93
C GLY A 205 14.25 -21.28 7.92
N VAL A 206 15.09 -21.90 8.74
CA VAL A 206 16.02 -21.19 9.63
C VAL A 206 17.03 -20.38 8.81
N GLN A 207 17.54 -20.91 7.70
CA GLN A 207 18.45 -20.18 6.82
C GLN A 207 17.81 -18.93 6.19
N VAL A 208 16.49 -18.91 5.96
CA VAL A 208 15.78 -17.68 5.57
C VAL A 208 15.94 -16.62 6.65
N TYR A 209 15.71 -16.97 7.92
CA TYR A 209 15.82 -16.03 9.05
C TYR A 209 17.26 -15.56 9.30
N ARG A 210 18.25 -16.41 9.03
CA ARG A 210 19.68 -16.06 9.15
C ARG A 210 20.13 -14.94 8.22
N ARG A 211 19.36 -14.63 7.17
CA ARG A 211 19.61 -13.46 6.31
C ARG A 211 19.31 -12.14 7.03
N PHE A 212 18.50 -12.18 8.08
CA PHE A 212 17.98 -11.01 8.81
C PHE A 212 18.48 -10.94 10.25
N TYR A 213 18.70 -12.08 10.91
CA TYR A 213 19.01 -12.16 12.34
C TYR A 213 20.19 -13.10 12.62
N THR A 214 21.11 -12.65 13.47
CA THR A 214 22.19 -13.51 13.98
C THR A 214 21.66 -14.48 15.03
N GLU A 215 22.38 -15.59 15.24
CA GLU A 215 22.03 -16.57 16.28
C GLU A 215 22.06 -15.97 17.69
N GLU A 216 23.01 -15.08 17.96
CA GLU A 216 23.15 -14.44 19.26
C GLU A 216 21.92 -13.58 19.56
N LYS A 217 21.39 -12.89 18.54
CA LYS A 217 20.19 -12.06 18.68
C LYS A 217 18.97 -12.91 18.96
N GLU A 218 18.81 -14.02 18.23
CA GLU A 218 17.76 -15.00 18.49
C GLU A 218 17.86 -15.56 19.90
N LYS A 219 19.03 -16.07 20.32
CA LYS A 219 19.23 -16.65 21.66
C LYS A 219 18.97 -15.64 22.78
N THR A 220 19.30 -14.36 22.56
CA THR A 220 19.13 -13.31 23.58
C THR A 220 17.68 -12.87 23.73
N ASN A 221 16.91 -12.82 22.65
CA ASN A 221 15.57 -12.22 22.66
C ASN A 221 14.44 -13.25 22.52
N GLY A 222 14.72 -14.42 21.95
CA GLY A 222 13.72 -15.33 21.45
C GLY A 222 13.07 -14.83 20.15
N VAL A 223 11.98 -15.50 19.79
CA VAL A 223 11.22 -15.30 18.55
C VAL A 223 9.74 -15.15 18.89
N VAL A 224 9.05 -14.29 18.16
CA VAL A 224 7.59 -14.19 18.16
C VAL A 224 7.02 -14.66 16.84
N ALA A 225 5.96 -15.47 16.91
CA ALA A 225 5.08 -15.78 15.80
C ALA A 225 3.82 -14.92 15.89
N ILE A 226 3.56 -14.12 14.86
CA ILE A 226 2.39 -13.25 14.78
C ILE A 226 1.39 -13.89 13.82
N CYS A 227 0.35 -14.50 14.36
CA CYS A 227 -0.70 -15.15 13.57
C CYS A 227 -1.66 -14.08 13.03
N VAL A 228 -1.88 -14.05 11.72
CA VAL A 228 -2.60 -12.97 11.04
C VAL A 228 -3.67 -13.48 10.06
N THR A 229 -4.68 -12.66 9.85
CA THR A 229 -5.64 -12.81 8.74
C THR A 229 -5.77 -11.48 7.99
N LYS A 230 -6.15 -11.53 6.72
CA LYS A 230 -6.48 -10.35 5.90
C LYS A 230 -7.95 -9.96 6.11
N PRO A 231 -8.26 -8.80 6.72
CA PRO A 231 -9.63 -8.28 6.77
C PRO A 231 -10.15 -7.95 5.36
N ALA A 232 -11.47 -7.97 5.19
CA ALA A 232 -12.10 -7.62 3.92
C ALA A 232 -11.89 -6.13 3.55
N ALA A 233 -11.91 -5.23 4.54
CA ALA A 233 -11.59 -3.83 4.34
C ALA A 233 -10.07 -3.64 4.18
N GLN A 234 -9.67 -3.02 3.07
CA GLN A 234 -8.27 -2.77 2.74
C GLN A 234 -8.10 -1.36 2.16
N PRO A 235 -7.04 -0.63 2.53
CA PRO A 235 -6.84 0.74 2.05
C PRO A 235 -6.57 0.76 0.53
N PHE A 236 -5.83 -0.21 0.00
CA PHE A 236 -5.63 -0.32 -1.45
C PHE A 236 -6.91 -0.63 -2.22
N LEU A 237 -7.89 -1.34 -1.63
CA LEU A 237 -9.17 -1.59 -2.29
C LEU A 237 -10.04 -0.34 -2.35
N CYS A 238 -10.05 0.48 -1.29
CA CYS A 238 -10.74 1.78 -1.29
C CYS A 238 -10.20 2.65 -2.42
N LEU A 239 -8.88 2.75 -2.52
CA LEU A 239 -8.23 3.55 -3.55
C LEU A 239 -8.40 2.99 -4.96
N ALA A 240 -8.36 1.66 -5.12
CA ALA A 240 -8.61 1.01 -6.41
C ALA A 240 -10.02 1.28 -6.94
N ARG A 241 -11.04 1.34 -6.06
CA ARG A 241 -12.41 1.71 -6.44
C ARG A 241 -12.53 3.16 -6.88
N ILE A 242 -11.81 4.08 -6.21
CA ILE A 242 -11.75 5.48 -6.65
C ILE A 242 -11.11 5.56 -8.03
N LEU A 243 -9.99 4.84 -8.24
CA LEU A 243 -9.27 4.81 -9.51
C LEU A 243 -10.14 4.25 -10.64
N SER A 244 -10.80 3.10 -10.44
CA SER A 244 -11.59 2.44 -11.48
C SER A 244 -12.71 3.33 -12.02
N VAL A 245 -13.31 4.16 -11.17
CA VAL A 245 -14.33 5.13 -11.58
C VAL A 245 -13.71 6.42 -12.14
N SER A 246 -12.63 6.93 -11.54
CA SER A 246 -11.97 8.17 -11.99
C SER A 246 -11.37 8.07 -13.39
N LEU A 247 -10.88 6.88 -13.75
CA LEU A 247 -10.12 6.63 -14.98
C LEU A 247 -11.02 6.11 -16.11
N GLY A 248 -12.20 5.60 -15.75
CA GLY A 248 -13.31 5.40 -16.68
C GLY A 248 -13.90 6.70 -17.23
N LEU A 249 -13.50 7.87 -16.72
CA LEU A 249 -13.92 9.19 -17.23
C LEU A 249 -13.07 9.71 -18.40
N SER A 250 -12.25 8.84 -19.04
CA SER A 250 -11.33 9.10 -20.18
C SER A 250 -9.93 9.63 -19.82
N TYR A 251 -8.96 9.38 -20.73
CA TYR A 251 -7.58 9.91 -20.67
C TYR A 251 -7.54 11.44 -20.47
N GLY A 252 -8.52 12.17 -21.01
CA GLY A 252 -8.65 13.62 -20.81
C GLY A 252 -8.96 14.03 -19.36
N GLY A 253 -9.65 13.18 -18.60
CA GLY A 253 -9.87 13.37 -17.16
C GLY A 253 -8.58 13.22 -16.36
N LEU A 254 -7.74 12.26 -16.74
CA LEU A 254 -6.40 12.06 -16.17
C LEU A 254 -5.46 13.23 -16.48
N GLN A 255 -5.43 13.67 -17.74
CA GLN A 255 -4.63 14.82 -18.14
C GLN A 255 -5.04 16.06 -17.37
N SER A 256 -6.34 16.29 -17.22
CA SER A 256 -6.86 17.40 -16.42
C SER A 256 -6.49 17.31 -14.94
N LEU A 257 -6.62 16.13 -14.33
CA LEU A 257 -6.28 15.89 -12.92
C LEU A 257 -4.79 16.07 -12.65
N LEU A 258 -3.96 15.64 -13.61
CA LEU A 258 -2.51 15.74 -13.56
C LEU A 258 -2.00 17.04 -14.19
N GLY A 259 -2.86 18.00 -14.56
CA GLY A 259 -2.45 19.25 -15.23
C GLY A 259 -1.51 19.04 -16.42
N LEU A 260 -1.66 17.93 -17.15
CA LEU A 260 -0.93 17.62 -18.37
C LEU A 260 -1.58 18.39 -19.51
N THR A 261 -0.84 19.31 -20.13
CA THR A 261 -1.28 19.95 -21.38
C THR A 261 -0.96 19.02 -22.57
N ASP A 262 -1.79 19.08 -23.62
CA ASP A 262 -1.75 18.23 -24.83
C ASP A 262 -0.38 18.09 -25.51
N GLN A 263 0.60 18.94 -25.18
CA GLN A 263 1.93 18.91 -25.78
C GLN A 263 2.92 17.94 -25.14
N THR A 264 2.59 17.31 -24.00
CA THR A 264 3.59 16.53 -23.24
C THR A 264 3.43 15.01 -23.27
N THR A 265 2.41 14.45 -23.93
CA THR A 265 2.30 12.98 -23.97
C THR A 265 1.39 12.47 -25.09
N THR A 266 1.99 12.20 -26.26
CA THR A 266 1.49 11.17 -27.16
C THR A 266 1.81 9.81 -26.55
N ILE A 267 0.97 9.34 -25.63
CA ILE A 267 0.86 7.91 -25.34
C ILE A 267 -0.12 7.38 -26.38
N THR A 268 0.39 6.72 -27.41
CA THR A 268 -0.44 5.99 -28.37
C THR A 268 -1.14 4.85 -27.63
N GLU A 269 -2.47 4.79 -27.77
CA GLU A 269 -3.35 3.71 -27.31
C GLU A 269 -2.87 2.30 -27.73
#